data_AF-V5GE65-F1
#
_entry.id   AF-V5GE65-F1
#
_cell.length_a   1.000
_cell.length_b   1.000
_cell.length_c   1.000
_cell.angle_alpha   90.00
_cell.angle_beta   90.00
_cell.angle_gamma   90.00
#
_symmetry.space_group_name_H-M   'P 1'
#
loop_
_entity.id
_entity.type
_entity.pdbx_description
1 polymer ?
#
loop_
_entity_poly.entity_id
_entity_poly.type
_entity_poly.pdbx_seq_one_letter_code
_entity_poly.pdbx_strand_id
1 'polypeptide(L)'
;EAPPMVVRQHAEAPHKYVVLTSHGVQIFVKLRPVDLLKQILKDSRGIDTEALKTFFMIQKEDQACATCLILASLESDDNVEISEYATRAFFLFGGEPRLSPINATNIFSGTSMFSPNIISTPASHQYQQG
;
A
#
# COMPACT_ATOMS: atom_id res chain seq x y z
N GLU A 1 -15.36 -16.68 -2.54
CA GLU A 1 -14.23 -16.07 -3.27
C GLU A 1 -13.19 -15.66 -2.24
N ALA A 2 -11.99 -16.24 -2.28
CA ALA A 2 -10.96 -15.89 -1.30
C ALA A 2 -10.30 -14.56 -1.70
N PRO A 3 -10.02 -13.66 -0.74
CA PRO A 3 -9.41 -12.37 -1.06
C PRO A 3 -8.07 -12.55 -1.79
N PRO A 4 -7.69 -11.62 -2.69
CA PRO A 4 -6.50 -11.73 -3.53
C PRO A 4 -5.23 -12.05 -2.71
N MET A 5 -4.30 -12.81 -3.28
CA MET A 5 -3.08 -13.26 -2.60
C MET A 5 -2.24 -12.11 -2.01
N VAL A 6 -2.29 -10.93 -2.65
CA VAL A 6 -1.65 -9.69 -2.18
C VAL A 6 -2.17 -9.26 -0.80
N VAL A 7 -3.44 -9.55 -0.50
CA VAL A 7 -4.13 -9.29 0.78
C VAL A 7 -3.82 -10.37 1.83
N ARG A 8 -3.42 -11.57 1.41
CA ARG A 8 -3.11 -12.69 2.31
C ARG A 8 -1.64 -12.74 2.72
N GLN A 9 -0.75 -12.20 1.88
CA GLN A 9 0.71 -12.16 2.11
C GLN A 9 1.11 -11.57 3.48
N HIS A 10 0.41 -10.52 3.94
CA HIS A 10 0.72 -9.87 5.22
C HIS A 10 0.13 -10.63 6.43
N ALA A 11 -0.88 -11.47 6.21
CA ALA A 11 -1.55 -12.26 7.24
C ALA A 11 -0.99 -13.69 7.37
N GLU A 12 -0.31 -14.19 6.34
CA GLU A 12 0.22 -15.56 6.33
C GLU A 12 1.50 -15.69 7.17
N ALA A 13 1.62 -16.79 7.90
CA ALA A 13 2.75 -17.04 8.77
C ALA A 13 4.07 -17.11 7.96
N PRO A 14 5.21 -16.62 8.50
CA PRO A 14 6.50 -16.71 7.83
C PRO A 14 6.84 -18.17 7.48
N HIS A 15 7.38 -18.37 6.27
CA HIS A 15 7.77 -19.71 5.82
C HIS A 15 8.96 -20.20 6.64
N LYS A 16 8.85 -21.41 7.19
CA LYS A 16 9.91 -22.05 7.97
C LYS A 16 10.47 -23.24 7.19
N TYR A 17 11.78 -23.36 7.16
CA TYR A 17 12.51 -24.45 6.54
C TYR A 17 13.25 -25.22 7.63
N VAL A 18 13.10 -26.54 7.65
CA VAL A 18 13.78 -27.42 8.60
C VAL A 18 14.91 -28.13 7.85
N VAL A 19 16.14 -27.94 8.32
CA VAL A 19 17.33 -28.60 7.78
C VAL A 19 17.81 -29.62 8.81
N LEU A 20 17.76 -30.89 8.42
CA LEU A 20 18.28 -31.99 9.21
C LEU A 20 19.74 -32.25 8.80
N THR A 21 20.64 -32.26 9.78
CA THR A 21 22.07 -32.53 9.59
C THR A 21 22.50 -33.67 10.50
N SER A 22 23.67 -34.26 10.26
CA SER A 22 24.25 -35.27 11.16
C SER A 22 24.53 -34.73 12.58
N HIS A 23 24.57 -33.41 12.76
CA HIS A 23 24.80 -32.74 14.04
C HIS A 23 23.50 -32.31 14.75
N GLY A 24 22.34 -32.40 14.10
CA GLY A 24 21.07 -31.98 14.67
C GLY A 24 20.12 -31.29 13.67
N VAL A 25 19.13 -30.57 14.20
CA VAL A 25 18.06 -29.92 13.44
C VAL A 25 18.20 -28.40 13.53
N GLN A 26 18.18 -27.72 12.38
CA GLN A 26 18.20 -26.27 12.27
C GLN A 26 16.91 -25.77 11.60
N ILE A 27 16.32 -24.70 12.13
CA ILE A 27 15.10 -24.09 11.60
C ILE A 27 15.45 -22.70 11.06
N PHE A 28 15.26 -22.51 9.75
CA PHE A 28 15.42 -21.23 9.08
C PHE A 28 14.06 -20.60 8.83
N VAL A 29 13.94 -19.29 9.04
CA VAL A 29 12.72 -18.55 8.75
C VAL A 29 12.98 -17.61 7.59
N LYS A 30 12.15 -17.69 6.54
CA LYS A 30 12.22 -16.74 5.42
C LYS A 30 11.76 -15.38 5.89
N LEU A 31 12.61 -14.36 5.74
CA LEU A 31 12.23 -12.98 5.99
C LEU A 31 11.22 -12.53 4.93
N ARG A 32 10.13 -11.89 5.39
CA ARG A 32 9.16 -11.23 4.51
C ARG A 32 9.67 -9.81 4.19
N PRO A 33 9.17 -9.17 3.12
CA PRO A 33 9.53 -7.79 2.80
C PRO A 33 9.31 -6.81 3.96
N VAL A 34 8.24 -7.01 4.74
CA VAL A 34 7.93 -6.25 5.96
C VAL A 34 9.01 -6.41 7.02
N ASP A 35 9.49 -7.64 7.24
CA ASP A 35 10.52 -7.93 8.23
C ASP A 35 11.87 -7.30 7.81
N LEU A 36 12.18 -7.36 6.50
CA LEU A 36 13.40 -6.75 5.94
C LEU A 36 13.35 -5.21 6.03
N LEU A 37 12.25 -4.59 5.63
CA LEU A 37 12.09 -3.13 5.71
C LEU A 37 12.19 -2.66 7.17
N LYS A 38 11.57 -3.40 8.11
CA LYS A 38 11.68 -3.12 9.54
C LYS A 38 13.13 -3.16 10.03
N GLN A 39 13.92 -4.14 9.58
CA GLN A 39 15.36 -4.20 9.92
C GLN A 39 16.12 -3.01 9.35
N ILE A 40 15.92 -2.68 8.07
CA ILE A 40 16.58 -1.54 7.42
C ILE A 40 16.28 -0.23 8.18
N LEU A 41 15.01 0.01 8.50
CA LEU A 41 14.59 1.23 9.23
C LEU A 41 15.13 1.28 10.66
N LYS A 42 15.24 0.11 11.32
CA LYS A 42 15.82 0.01 12.66
C LYS A 42 17.31 0.31 12.64
N ASP A 43 18.04 -0.29 11.70
CA ASP A 43 19.49 -0.14 11.59
C ASP A 43 19.89 1.27 11.14
N SER A 44 19.08 1.91 10.29
CA SER A 44 19.28 3.29 9.83
C SER A 44 18.71 4.36 10.77
N ARG A 45 17.96 3.97 11.81
CA ARG A 45 17.16 4.89 12.66
C ARG A 45 16.28 5.83 11.83
N GLY A 46 15.70 5.33 10.74
CA GLY A 46 14.84 6.10 9.85
C GLY A 46 15.55 7.18 9.03
N ILE A 47 16.89 7.15 8.95
CA ILE A 47 17.67 7.99 8.03
C ILE A 47 17.64 7.38 6.64
N ASP A 48 17.65 8.23 5.61
CA ASP A 48 17.85 7.80 4.23
C ASP A 48 19.20 7.09 4.09
N THR A 49 19.14 5.84 3.64
CA THR A 49 20.32 4.99 3.43
C THR A 49 20.24 4.31 2.07
N GLU A 50 21.41 3.95 1.53
CA GLU A 50 21.51 3.17 0.30
C GLU A 50 20.72 1.85 0.38
N ALA A 51 20.66 1.23 1.56
CA ALA A 51 19.86 0.03 1.80
C ALA A 51 18.36 0.28 1.57
N LEU A 52 17.84 1.42 2.04
CA LEU A 52 16.44 1.80 1.84
C LEU A 52 16.15 2.08 0.35
N LYS A 53 17.03 2.78 -0.35
CA LYS A 53 16.91 2.99 -1.81
C LYS A 53 16.92 1.68 -2.59
N THR A 54 17.84 0.79 -2.22
CA THR A 54 17.97 -0.54 -2.83
C THR A 54 16.71 -1.37 -2.59
N PHE A 55 16.10 -1.29 -1.41
CA PHE A 55 14.84 -1.96 -1.12
C PHE A 55 13.71 -1.51 -2.06
N PHE A 56 13.52 -0.19 -2.22
CA PHE A 56 12.52 0.37 -3.13
C PHE A 56 12.79 -0.01 -4.60
N MET A 57 14.06 -0.06 -5.00
CA MET A 57 14.45 -0.50 -6.35
C MET A 57 14.10 -1.97 -6.61
N ILE A 58 14.35 -2.86 -5.65
CA ILE A 58 14.10 -4.30 -5.79
C ILE A 58 12.60 -4.62 -5.74
N GLN A 59 11.87 -4.02 -4.79
CA GLN A 59 10.45 -4.31 -4.60
C GLN A 59 9.54 -3.62 -5.61
N LYS A 60 10.04 -2.59 -6.32
CA LYS A 60 9.26 -1.61 -7.08
C LYS A 60 8.41 -0.73 -6.15
N GLU A 61 8.12 0.48 -6.64
CA GLU A 61 7.49 1.57 -5.87
C GLU A 61 6.19 1.12 -5.18
N ASP A 62 5.21 0.61 -5.91
CA ASP A 62 3.90 0.22 -5.36
C ASP A 62 3.98 -0.75 -4.17
N GLN A 63 4.83 -1.77 -4.28
CA GLN A 63 4.97 -2.81 -3.25
C GLN A 63 5.78 -2.31 -2.05
N ALA A 64 6.84 -1.54 -2.30
CA ALA A 64 7.61 -0.90 -1.25
C ALA A 64 6.73 0.07 -0.44
N CYS A 65 5.92 0.88 -1.12
CA CYS A 65 4.92 1.76 -0.52
C CYS A 65 3.90 1.01 0.32
N ALA A 66 3.32 -0.07 -0.20
CA ALA A 66 2.39 -0.89 0.55
C ALA A 66 3.04 -1.47 1.82
N THR A 67 4.31 -1.88 1.74
CA THR A 67 5.09 -2.38 2.88
C THR A 67 5.32 -1.27 3.92
N CYS A 68 5.65 -0.05 3.49
CA CYS A 68 5.76 1.11 4.36
C CYS A 68 4.44 1.41 5.07
N LEU A 69 3.30 1.38 4.35
CA LEU A 69 1.98 1.62 4.93
C LEU A 69 1.62 0.56 5.98
N ILE A 70 1.92 -0.73 5.71
CA ILE A 70 1.75 -1.79 6.69
C ILE A 70 2.52 -1.46 7.97
N LEU A 71 3.82 -1.12 7.88
CA LEU A 71 4.63 -0.78 9.05
C LEU A 71 4.16 0.50 9.75
N ALA A 72 3.73 1.51 9.00
CA ALA A 72 3.21 2.76 9.54
C ALA A 72 1.90 2.55 10.33
N SER A 73 1.05 1.61 9.89
CA SER A 73 -0.25 1.34 10.52
C SER A 73 -0.25 0.25 11.58
N LEU A 74 0.89 -0.39 11.87
CA LEU A 74 0.97 -1.42 12.92
C LEU A 74 0.98 -0.78 14.32
N GLU A 75 -0.16 -0.83 15.02
CA GLU A 75 -0.28 -0.40 16.41
C GLU A 75 0.39 -1.42 17.35
N SER A 76 1.61 -1.11 17.81
CA SER A 76 2.31 -1.89 18.83
C SER A 76 3.30 -0.98 19.55
N ASP A 77 3.31 -1.02 20.89
CA ASP A 77 4.13 -0.14 21.74
C ASP A 77 5.64 -0.24 21.42
N ASP A 78 6.10 -1.42 20.98
CA ASP A 78 7.50 -1.67 20.59
C ASP A 78 7.89 -1.08 19.21
N ASN A 79 6.93 -0.55 18.43
CA ASN A 79 7.15 -0.16 17.03
C ASN A 79 6.76 1.29 16.70
N VAL A 80 6.55 2.15 17.70
CA VAL A 80 6.18 3.56 17.47
C VAL A 80 7.22 4.27 16.59
N GLU A 81 8.51 4.13 16.90
CA GLU A 81 9.59 4.73 16.09
C GLU A 81 9.65 4.15 14.68
N ILE A 82 9.44 2.84 14.53
CA ILE A 82 9.42 2.16 13.22
C ILE A 82 8.27 2.67 12.37
N SER A 83 7.10 2.90 12.96
CA SER A 83 5.93 3.46 12.27
C SER A 83 6.22 4.87 11.75
N GLU A 84 6.86 5.73 12.55
CA GLU A 84 7.27 7.07 12.12
C GLU A 84 8.30 7.01 10.98
N TYR A 85 9.28 6.12 11.08
CA TYR A 85 10.30 5.94 10.06
C TYR A 85 9.71 5.41 8.75
N ALA A 86 8.77 4.46 8.84
CA ALA A 86 8.07 3.92 7.68
C ALA A 86 7.18 4.97 7.01
N THR A 87 6.50 5.80 7.81
CA THR A 87 5.70 6.93 7.33
C THR A 87 6.57 7.92 6.56
N ARG A 88 7.75 8.28 7.10
CA ARG A 88 8.70 9.17 6.41
C ARG A 88 9.22 8.54 5.12
N ALA A 89 9.59 7.26 5.15
CA ALA A 89 10.07 6.55 3.97
C ALA A 89 9.02 6.49 2.86
N PHE A 90 7.74 6.28 3.22
CA PHE A 90 6.62 6.33 2.29
C PHE A 90 6.55 7.69 1.57
N PHE A 91 6.60 8.79 2.30
CA PHE A 91 6.55 10.12 1.67
C PHE A 91 7.82 10.47 0.88
N LEU A 92 8.98 9.99 1.30
CA LEU A 92 10.25 10.29 0.64
C LEU A 92 10.42 9.52 -0.68
N PHE A 93 9.94 8.27 -0.75
CA PHE A 93 10.19 7.36 -1.86
C PHE A 93 8.94 6.92 -2.62
N GLY A 94 7.74 7.15 -2.08
CA GLY A 94 6.49 6.67 -2.64
C GLY A 94 5.90 7.53 -3.77
N GLY A 95 6.72 8.44 -4.28
CA GLY A 95 6.39 9.25 -5.45
C GLY A 95 5.40 10.38 -5.16
N GLU A 96 5.21 11.19 -6.20
CA GLU A 96 4.25 12.29 -6.19
C GLU A 96 2.91 11.82 -6.77
N PRO A 97 1.77 12.29 -6.23
CA PRO A 97 0.47 12.00 -6.80
C PRO A 97 0.41 12.50 -8.25
N ARG A 98 0.25 11.57 -9.19
CA ARG A 98 0.12 11.89 -10.60
C ARG A 98 -1.35 12.02 -10.96
N LEU A 99 -1.74 13.23 -11.38
CA LEU A 99 -2.98 13.40 -12.12
C LEU A 99 -2.79 12.68 -13.45
N SER A 100 -3.37 11.48 -13.59
CA SER A 100 -3.48 10.83 -14.88
C SER A 100 -4.07 11.85 -15.85
N PRO A 101 -3.41 12.13 -16.99
CA PRO A 101 -3.99 13.04 -17.96
C PRO A 101 -5.36 12.48 -18.32
N ILE A 102 -6.40 13.22 -17.97
CA ILE A 102 -7.74 12.98 -18.49
C ILE A 102 -7.58 13.22 -19.99
N ASN A 103 -7.33 12.15 -20.76
CA ASN A 103 -7.47 12.22 -22.20
C ASN A 103 -8.92 12.60 -22.43
N ALA A 104 -9.13 13.86 -22.82
CA ALA A 104 -10.42 14.45 -23.12
C ALA A 104 -10.98 13.89 -24.44
N THR A 105 -10.98 12.58 -24.62
CA THR A 105 -11.38 11.92 -25.86
C THR A 105 -12.34 10.76 -25.67
N ASN A 106 -12.95 10.54 -24.49
CA ASN A 106 -14.19 9.73 -24.38
C ASN A 106 -14.87 9.84 -22.99
N ILE A 107 -15.41 11.02 -22.66
CA ILE A 107 -16.32 11.20 -21.50
C ILE A 107 -17.77 10.93 -21.93
N PHE A 108 -18.03 9.82 -22.63
CA PHE A 108 -19.39 9.41 -22.95
C PHE A 108 -19.57 7.90 -22.83
N SER A 109 -19.44 7.41 -21.60
CA SER A 109 -20.13 6.19 -21.14
C SER A 109 -20.14 6.13 -19.61
N GLY A 110 -21.19 6.67 -19.00
CA GLY A 110 -21.88 5.93 -17.94
C GLY A 110 -21.80 6.37 -16.48
N THR A 111 -20.99 7.36 -16.07
CA THR A 111 -20.97 7.76 -14.65
C THR A 111 -21.43 9.20 -14.46
N SER A 112 -22.66 9.33 -13.96
CA SER A 112 -23.29 10.59 -13.55
C SER A 112 -22.37 11.35 -12.59
N MET A 113 -21.69 12.37 -13.12
CA MET A 113 -20.83 13.27 -12.37
C MET A 113 -21.74 14.23 -11.56
N PHE A 114 -21.74 14.11 -10.24
CA PHE A 114 -22.52 14.98 -9.35
C PHE A 114 -22.00 16.42 -9.49
N SER A 115 -22.84 17.31 -10.02
CA SER A 115 -22.53 18.72 -10.28
C SER A 115 -23.35 19.60 -9.34
N PRO A 116 -22.77 20.21 -8.28
CA PRO A 116 -23.52 20.91 -7.23
C PRO A 116 -24.15 22.24 -7.68
N ASN A 117 -23.90 22.68 -8.93
CA ASN A 117 -24.44 23.93 -9.48
C ASN A 117 -25.68 23.74 -10.38
N ILE A 118 -26.25 22.54 -10.48
CA ILE A 118 -27.45 22.28 -11.28
C ILE A 118 -28.68 22.30 -10.36
N ILE A 119 -29.21 23.49 -10.11
CA ILE A 119 -30.57 23.65 -9.57
C ILE A 119 -31.56 23.24 -10.68
N SER A 120 -32.16 22.06 -10.52
CA SER A 120 -33.26 21.64 -11.38
C SER A 120 -34.53 22.32 -10.90
N THR A 121 -34.97 23.37 -11.58
CA THR A 121 -36.29 23.97 -11.35
C THR A 121 -37.36 22.98 -11.82
N PRO A 122 -38.27 22.50 -10.97
CA PRO A 122 -39.30 21.57 -11.39
C PRO A 122 -40.31 22.27 -12.31
N ALA A 123 -40.48 21.75 -13.52
CA ALA A 123 -41.47 22.23 -14.48
C ALA A 123 -42.89 21.78 -14.05
N SER A 124 -43.82 22.73 -14.01
CA SER A 124 -45.22 22.50 -13.65
C SER A 124 -45.91 21.61 -14.68
N HIS A 125 -46.34 20.41 -14.28
CA HIS A 125 -47.18 19.53 -15.08
C HIS A 125 -48.50 20.24 -15.45
N GLN A 126 -48.68 20.58 -16.73
CA GLN A 126 -49.99 20.91 -17.29
C GLN A 126 -50.71 19.58 -17.62
N TYR A 127 -51.85 19.36 -16.98
CA TYR A 127 -52.80 18.31 -17.35
C TYR A 127 -53.38 18.60 -18.73
N GLN A 128 -53.39 17.62 -19.64
CA GLN A 128 -54.12 17.70 -20.90
C GLN A 128 -55.17 16.59 -20.94
N GLN A 129 -56.43 16.99 -20.75
CA GLN A 129 -57.62 16.22 -21.11
C GLN A 129 -57.78 16.23 -22.63
N GLY A 130 -58.23 15.10 -23.16
CA GLY A 130 -58.62 14.90 -24.56
C GLY A 130 -59.10 13.47 -24.75
#